data_AF-A0A7V4BUA1-F1
#
_entry.id   AF-A0A7V4BUA1-F1
#
_cell.length_a   1.000
_cell.length_b   1.000
_cell.length_c   1.000
_cell.angle_alpha   90.00
_cell.angle_beta   90.00
_cell.angle_gamma   90.00
#
_symmetry.space_group_name_H-M   'P 1'
#
loop_
_entity.id
_entity.type
_entity.pdbx_description
1 polymer ?
#
loop_
_entity_poly.entity_id
_entity_poly.type
_entity_poly.pdbx_seq_one_letter_code
_entity_poly.pdbx_strand_id
1 'polypeptide(L)'
;LIIGINWLFLTYTVTSIIDRLPFSNRLKILTAPILMVIYDLALEQVAPALDMWSWANSVVPLKNYIAWYLIALCFVWLLKKYKVETKNPLALTLFACQLTLFTILVFYGKT
;
A
#
# COMPACT_ATOMS: atom_id res chain seq x y z
N LEU A 1 8.90 3.94 -13.19
CA LEU A 1 9.71 2.81 -12.66
C LEU A 1 9.64 2.71 -11.12
N ILE A 2 9.77 3.83 -10.39
CA ILE A 2 9.80 3.84 -8.91
C ILE A 2 8.51 3.32 -8.25
N ILE A 3 7.33 3.56 -8.86
CA ILE A 3 6.05 3.09 -8.32
C ILE A 3 6.03 1.57 -8.09
N GLY A 4 6.56 0.77 -9.02
CA GLY A 4 6.61 -0.68 -8.87
C GLY A 4 7.47 -1.13 -7.69
N ILE A 5 8.60 -0.45 -7.46
CA ILE A 5 9.48 -0.70 -6.31
C ILE A 5 8.76 -0.35 -5.01
N ASN A 6 8.05 0.78 -4.97
CA ASN A 6 7.26 1.17 -3.80
C ASN A 6 6.18 0.13 -3.48
N TRP A 7 5.48 -0.39 -4.50
CA TRP A 7 4.47 -1.43 -4.33
C TRP A 7 5.05 -2.76 -3.86
N LEU A 8 6.23 -3.17 -4.34
CA LEU A 8 6.93 -4.36 -3.83
C LEU A 8 7.34 -4.19 -2.37
N PHE A 9 7.92 -3.04 -2.03
CA PHE A 9 8.27 -2.68 -0.66
C PHE A 9 7.03 -2.71 0.25
N LEU A 10 5.92 -2.10 -0.18
CA LEU A 10 4.67 -2.05 0.55
C LEU A 10 4.07 -3.44 0.74
N THR A 11 4.13 -4.29 -0.29
CA THR A 11 3.68 -5.68 -0.19
C THR A 11 4.45 -6.41 0.91
N TYR A 12 5.77 -6.24 0.96
CA TYR A 12 6.62 -6.86 1.97
C TYR A 12 6.30 -6.36 3.39
N THR A 13 6.20 -5.03 3.57
CA THR A 13 5.94 -4.45 4.90
C THR A 13 4.55 -4.81 5.41
N VAL A 14 3.52 -4.69 4.58
CA VAL A 14 2.15 -5.02 4.97
C VAL A 14 1.98 -6.51 5.23
N THR A 15 2.61 -7.38 4.43
CA THR A 15 2.61 -8.83 4.71
C THR A 15 3.29 -9.11 6.04
N SER A 16 4.41 -8.44 6.35
CA SER A 16 5.08 -8.56 7.66
C SER A 16 4.20 -8.13 8.83
N ILE A 17 3.41 -7.06 8.67
CA ILE A 17 2.46 -6.57 9.69
C ILE A 17 1.34 -7.59 9.91
N ILE A 18 0.69 -8.00 8.83
CA ILE A 18 -0.44 -8.94 8.87
C ILE A 18 0.00 -10.31 9.42
N ASP A 19 1.27 -10.69 9.22
CA ASP A 19 1.79 -11.97 9.71
C ASP A 19 1.88 -12.08 11.22
N ARG A 20 1.99 -10.95 11.91
CA ARG A 20 1.95 -10.87 13.37
C ARG A 20 0.55 -10.99 13.93
N LEU A 21 -0.49 -10.84 13.10
CA LEU A 21 -1.88 -10.98 13.53
C LEU A 21 -2.28 -12.46 13.59
N PRO A 22 -3.20 -12.83 14.50
CA PRO A 22 -3.70 -14.21 14.67
C PRO A 22 -4.70 -14.61 13.57
N PHE A 23 -4.48 -14.18 12.33
CA PHE A 23 -5.33 -14.45 11.19
C PHE A 23 -4.95 -15.75 10.48
N SER A 24 -5.94 -16.43 9.89
CA SER A 24 -5.67 -17.56 8.99
C SER A 24 -4.98 -17.09 7.71
N ASN A 25 -4.22 -17.95 7.04
CA ASN A 25 -3.52 -17.58 5.80
C ASN A 25 -4.44 -16.97 4.73
N ARG A 26 -5.69 -17.48 4.61
CA ARG A 26 -6.69 -16.91 3.68
C ARG A 26 -7.07 -15.50 4.07
N LEU A 27 -7.33 -15.26 5.36
CA LEU A 27 -7.69 -13.93 5.86
C LEU A 27 -6.51 -12.95 5.73
N LYS A 28 -5.27 -13.41 5.93
CA LYS A 28 -4.05 -12.61 5.71
C LYS A 28 -3.94 -12.14 4.25
N ILE A 29 -4.17 -13.05 3.30
CA ILE A 29 -4.13 -12.75 1.86
C ILE A 29 -5.21 -11.72 1.48
N LEU A 30 -6.39 -11.76 2.10
CA LEU A 30 -7.46 -10.80 1.83
C LEU A 30 -7.29 -9.45 2.54
N THR A 31 -6.71 -9.44 3.74
CA THR A 31 -6.60 -8.23 4.58
C THR A 31 -5.39 -7.36 4.25
N ALA A 32 -4.26 -7.96 3.85
CA ALA A 32 -3.06 -7.18 3.48
C ALA A 32 -3.31 -6.22 2.29
N PRO A 33 -3.93 -6.63 1.18
CA PRO A 33 -4.22 -5.72 0.06
C PRO A 33 -5.14 -4.55 0.44
N ILE A 34 -6.03 -4.73 1.42
CA ILE A 34 -6.88 -3.64 1.93
C ILE A 34 -6.01 -2.53 2.55
N LEU A 35 -5.04 -2.91 3.38
CA LEU A 35 -4.10 -1.93 3.97
C LEU A 35 -3.25 -1.22 2.90
N MET A 36 -2.88 -1.92 1.83
CA MET A 36 -2.16 -1.33 0.71
C MET A 36 -3.03 -0.31 -0.06
N VAL A 37 -4.32 -0.59 -0.26
CA VAL A 37 -5.25 0.37 -0.87
C VAL A 37 -5.54 1.56 0.04
N ILE A 38 -5.62 1.36 1.36
CA ILE A 38 -5.74 2.47 2.32
C ILE A 38 -4.55 3.41 2.21
N TYR A 39 -3.35 2.87 2.06
CA TYR A 39 -2.15 3.64 1.78
C TYR A 39 -2.25 4.38 0.43
N ASP A 40 -2.73 3.69 -0.61
CA ASP A 40 -2.90 4.27 -1.94
C ASP A 40 -3.90 5.45 -1.95
N LEU A 41 -4.93 5.41 -1.11
CA LEU A 41 -5.85 6.55 -0.93
C LEU A 41 -5.12 7.81 -0.47
N ALA A 42 -4.14 7.70 0.44
CA ALA A 42 -3.35 8.85 0.86
C ALA A 42 -2.34 9.29 -0.22
N LEU A 43 -1.71 8.32 -0.89
CA LEU A 43 -0.75 8.56 -1.96
C LEU A 43 -1.37 9.30 -3.16
N GLU A 44 -2.55 8.87 -3.61
CA GLU A 44 -3.26 9.47 -4.73
C GLU A 44 -3.66 10.93 -4.48
N GLN A 45 -3.85 11.34 -3.21
CA GLN A 45 -4.13 12.74 -2.88
C GLN A 45 -2.89 13.64 -2.97
N VAL A 46 -1.69 13.10 -2.72
CA VAL A 46 -0.43 13.85 -2.77
C VAL A 46 0.27 13.76 -4.11
N ALA A 47 -0.06 12.74 -4.93
CA ALA A 47 0.58 12.48 -6.22
C ALA A 47 0.61 13.70 -7.16
N PRO A 48 -0.46 14.53 -7.28
CA PRO A 48 -0.40 15.74 -8.10
C PRO A 48 0.50 16.84 -7.51
N ALA A 49 0.51 17.00 -6.18
CA ALA A 49 1.33 18.01 -5.50
C ALA A 49 2.83 17.68 -5.51
N LEU A 50 3.17 16.40 -5.67
CA LEU A 50 4.53 15.89 -5.78
C LEU A 50 4.97 15.66 -7.24
N ASP A 51 4.21 16.16 -8.22
CA ASP A 51 4.46 15.98 -9.66
C ASP A 51 4.65 14.51 -10.07
N MET A 52 3.98 13.57 -9.39
CA MET A 52 4.09 12.14 -9.67
C MET A 52 3.17 11.71 -10.82
N TRP A 53 1.87 11.97 -10.67
CA TRP A 53 0.84 11.81 -11.70
C TRP A 53 -0.43 12.57 -11.30
N SER A 54 -1.28 12.86 -12.27
CA SER A 54 -2.57 13.51 -12.06
C SER A 54 -3.64 12.91 -12.96
N TRP A 55 -4.89 12.98 -12.50
CA TRP A 55 -6.06 12.58 -13.27
C TRP A 55 -6.72 13.83 -13.89
N ALA A 56 -7.24 13.71 -15.12
CA ALA A 56 -7.74 14.85 -15.90
C ALA A 56 -8.80 15.71 -15.19
N ASN A 57 -9.62 15.12 -14.31
CA ASN A 57 -10.64 15.83 -13.53
C ASN A 57 -10.31 15.95 -12.04
N SER A 58 -9.08 15.66 -11.63
CA SER A 58 -8.69 15.51 -10.21
C SER A 58 -9.53 14.48 -9.43
N VAL A 59 -10.27 13.64 -10.14
CA VAL A 59 -11.08 12.55 -9.59
C VAL A 59 -10.41 11.23 -9.94
N VAL A 60 -9.97 10.51 -8.92
CA VAL A 60 -9.40 9.17 -9.08
C VAL A 60 -10.55 8.18 -9.30
N PRO A 61 -10.56 7.43 -10.42
CA PRO A 61 -11.64 6.50 -10.69
C PRO A 61 -11.58 5.31 -9.72
N LEU A 62 -12.74 4.84 -9.26
CA LEU A 62 -12.83 3.66 -8.38
C LEU A 62 -12.17 2.42 -8.99
N LYS A 63 -12.17 2.30 -10.32
CA LYS A 63 -11.49 1.23 -11.06
C LYS A 63 -9.99 1.16 -10.77
N ASN A 64 -9.33 2.28 -10.46
CA ASN A 64 -7.91 2.33 -10.11
C ASN A 64 -7.64 1.59 -8.79
N TYR A 65 -8.41 1.90 -7.74
CA TYR A 65 -8.28 1.23 -6.45
C TYR A 65 -8.59 -0.26 -6.53
N ILE A 66 -9.58 -0.66 -7.34
CA ILE A 66 -9.87 -2.08 -7.58
C ILE A 66 -8.71 -2.76 -8.31
N ALA A 67 -8.12 -2.12 -9.33
CA ALA A 67 -6.97 -2.66 -10.03
C ALA A 67 -5.78 -2.86 -9.09
N TRP A 68 -5.47 -1.85 -8.28
CA TRP A 68 -4.40 -1.93 -7.29
C TRP A 68 -4.65 -2.96 -6.19
N TYR A 69 -5.90 -3.12 -5.76
CA TYR A 69 -6.29 -4.20 -4.86
C TYR A 69 -6.00 -5.58 -5.45
N LEU A 70 -6.36 -5.82 -6.72
CA LEU A 70 -6.13 -7.10 -7.40
C LEU A 70 -4.63 -7.36 -7.61
N ILE A 71 -3.85 -6.33 -7.92
CA ILE A 71 -2.39 -6.43 -8.04
C ILE A 71 -1.76 -6.78 -6.69
N ALA A 72 -2.13 -6.07 -5.63
CA ALA A 72 -1.67 -6.37 -4.27
C ALA A 72 -2.07 -7.78 -3.83
N LEU A 73 -3.29 -8.20 -4.12
CA LEU A 73 -3.76 -9.55 -3.83
C LEU A 73 -2.88 -10.60 -4.49
N CYS A 74 -2.51 -10.39 -5.76
CA CYS A 74 -1.58 -11.25 -6.48
C CYS A 74 -0.19 -11.29 -5.78
N PHE A 75 0.38 -10.14 -5.43
CA PHE A 75 1.69 -10.08 -4.80
C PHE A 75 1.73 -10.71 -3.41
N VAL A 76 0.75 -10.41 -2.56
CA VAL A 76 0.63 -11.02 -1.22
C VAL A 76 0.43 -12.52 -1.35
N TRP A 77 -0.42 -12.97 -2.29
CA TRP A 77 -0.62 -14.39 -2.56
C TRP A 77 0.68 -15.08 -3.00
N LEU A 78 1.47 -14.46 -3.88
CA LEU A 78 2.76 -14.99 -4.31
C LEU A 78 3.73 -15.13 -3.14
N LEU A 79 3.92 -14.07 -2.34
CA LEU A 79 4.80 -14.12 -1.14
C LEU A 79 4.39 -15.23 -0.18
N LYS A 80 3.07 -15.38 0.05
CA LYS A 80 2.51 -16.42 0.91
C LYS A 80 2.64 -17.82 0.33
N LYS A 81 2.42 -17.99 -0.97
CA LYS A 81 2.54 -19.27 -1.67
C LYS A 81 3.97 -19.79 -1.62
N TYR A 82 4.95 -18.92 -1.83
CA TYR A 82 6.37 -19.26 -1.76
C TYR A 82 6.94 -19.26 -0.34
N LYS A 83 6.09 -19.03 0.68
CA LYS A 83 6.48 -18.99 2.10
C LYS A 83 7.67 -18.07 2.36
N VAL A 84 7.72 -16.93 1.67
CA VAL A 84 8.79 -15.95 1.85
C VAL A 84 8.75 -15.44 3.29
N GLU A 85 9.89 -15.50 3.98
CA GLU A 85 9.97 -15.01 5.35
C GLU A 85 9.97 -13.48 5.37
N THR A 86 8.80 -12.89 5.60
CA THR A 86 8.61 -11.45 5.71
C THR A 86 8.73 -10.97 7.16
N LYS A 87 9.73 -11.43 7.92
CA LYS A 87 9.94 -10.99 9.31
C LYS A 87 10.79 -9.71 9.34
N ASN A 88 10.13 -8.56 9.42
CA ASN A 88 10.82 -7.28 9.59
C ASN A 88 10.25 -6.51 10.79
N PRO A 89 11.01 -6.34 11.89
CA PRO A 89 10.56 -5.62 13.08
C PRO A 89 10.14 -4.17 12.76
N LEU A 90 10.82 -3.53 11.81
CA LEU A 90 10.59 -2.15 11.36
C LEU A 90 9.44 -2.01 10.36
N ALA A 91 8.84 -3.10 9.87
CA ALA A 91 7.79 -3.02 8.84
C ALA A 91 6.63 -2.11 9.26
N LEU A 92 6.18 -2.22 10.51
CA LEU A 92 5.11 -1.38 11.05
C LEU A 92 5.54 0.10 11.10
N THR A 93 6.74 0.36 11.60
CA THR A 93 7.30 1.72 11.68
C THR A 93 7.43 2.33 10.29
N LEU A 94 7.97 1.59 9.32
CA LEU A 94 8.14 2.07 7.94
C LEU A 94 6.80 2.38 7.28
N PHE A 95 5.82 1.48 7.41
CA PHE A 95 4.47 1.70 6.90
C PHE A 95 3.83 2.94 7.55
N ALA A 96 3.92 3.06 8.89
CA ALA A 96 3.39 4.19 9.62
C ALA A 96 4.07 5.50 9.22
N CYS A 97 5.39 5.54 9.13
CA CYS A 97 6.14 6.73 8.71
C CYS A 97 5.72 7.19 7.31
N GLN A 98 5.60 6.29 6.34
CA GLN A 98 5.14 6.66 5.00
C GLN A 98 3.69 7.14 4.98
N LEU A 99 2.79 6.43 5.68
CA LEU A 99 1.38 6.81 5.74
C LEU A 99 1.21 8.18 6.42
N THR A 100 1.94 8.41 7.52
CA THR A 100 1.97 9.71 8.22
C THR A 100 2.54 10.79 7.33
N LEU A 101 3.65 10.53 6.61
CA LEU A 101 4.24 11.50 5.68
C LEU A 101 3.23 11.95 4.63
N PHE A 102 2.57 11.01 3.94
CA PHE A 102 1.57 11.35 2.93
C PHE A 102 0.37 12.05 3.55
N THR A 103 -0.12 11.58 4.70
CA THR A 103 -1.23 12.24 5.40
C THR A 103 -0.90 13.69 5.76
N ILE A 104 0.29 13.97 6.28
CA ILE A 104 0.76 15.33 6.57
C ILE A 104 0.81 16.16 5.27
N LEU A 105 1.38 15.61 4.20
CA LEU A 105 1.44 16.28 2.91
C LEU A 105 0.05 16.55 2.31
N VAL A 106 -0.95 15.71 2.56
CA VAL A 106 -2.34 16.00 2.16
C VAL A 106 -2.86 17.28 2.84
N PHE A 107 -2.55 17.47 4.13
CA PHE A 107 -3.00 18.65 4.87
C PHE A 107 -2.20 19.91 4.55
N TYR A 108 -0.88 19.80 4.36
CA TYR A 108 0.00 20.94 4.05
C TYR A 108 0.06 21.31 2.56
N GLY A 109 -0.15 20.35 1.65
CA GLY A 109 -0.15 20.59 0.21
C GLY A 109 -1.47 21.12 -0.35
N LYS A 110 -2.50 21.25 0.50
CA LYS A 110 -3.82 21.80 0.14
C LYS A 110 -3.98 23.30 0.44
N THR A 111 -2.96 23.96 0.98
CA THR A 111 -2.88 25.44 1.08
C THR A 111 -2.15 26.02 -0.12
#